data_AF-A0A2X3CUE0-F1
#
_entry.id   AF-A0A2X3CUE0-F1
#
_cell.length_a   1.000
_cell.length_b   1.000
_cell.length_c   1.000
_cell.angle_alpha   90.00
_cell.angle_beta   90.00
_cell.angle_gamma   90.00
#
_symmetry.space_group_name_H-M   'P 1'
#
loop_
_entity.id
_entity.type
_entity.pdbx_description
1 polymer ?
#
loop_
_entity_poly.entity_id
_entity_poly.type
_entity_poly.pdbx_seq_one_letter_code
_entity_poly.pdbx_strand_id
1 'polypeptide(L)'
;MRRLLTELTHTGQFIDSHRGEAARLLSAELGIDARSLSMALARRSHRPRPMDLSVIRAQQTIADRFYALGLIAKPVPVREACGTANPRRTSSNR
;
A
#
# COMPACT_ATOMS: atom_id res chain seq x y z
N MET A 1 11.80 6.18 8.29
CA MET A 1 10.81 5.20 7.79
C MET A 1 9.83 4.71 8.87
N ARG A 2 10.28 4.24 10.05
CA ARG A 2 9.38 3.74 11.11
C ARG A 2 8.29 4.72 11.55
N ARG A 3 8.65 5.99 11.79
CA ARG A 3 7.70 7.05 12.18
C ARG A 3 6.59 7.24 11.15
N LEU A 4 6.93 7.28 9.87
CA LEU A 4 5.95 7.41 8.78
C LEU A 4 4.94 6.25 8.79
N LEU A 5 5.41 5.01 8.94
CA LEU A 5 4.53 3.84 8.99
C LEU A 5 3.60 3.86 10.21
N THR A 6 4.07 4.36 11.36
CA THR A 6 3.24 4.56 12.55
C THR A 6 2.12 5.56 12.28
N GLU A 7 2.44 6.73 11.72
CA GLU A 7 1.42 7.74 11.40
C GLU A 7 0.39 7.21 10.39
N LEU A 8 0.83 6.52 9.33
CA LEU A 8 -0.07 5.90 8.36
C LEU A 8 -0.98 4.84 9.01
N THR A 9 -0.47 4.12 10.02
CA THR A 9 -1.26 3.14 10.76
C THR A 9 -2.32 3.82 11.63
N HIS A 10 -1.96 4.91 12.33
CA HIS A 10 -2.91 5.69 13.12
C HIS A 10 -4.01 6.30 12.24
N THR A 11 -3.64 6.89 11.10
CA THR A 11 -4.61 7.41 10.13
C THR A 11 -5.53 6.30 9.62
N GLY A 12 -5.00 5.13 9.31
CA GLY A 12 -5.79 3.97 8.91
C GLY A 12 -6.79 3.52 9.98
N GLN A 13 -6.37 3.50 11.25
CA GLN A 13 -7.25 3.20 12.38
C GLN A 13 -8.35 4.24 12.56
N PHE A 14 -8.01 5.52 12.40
CA PHE A 14 -8.99 6.61 12.43
C PHE A 14 -10.04 6.42 11.34
N ILE A 15 -9.63 6.16 10.09
CA ILE A 15 -10.57 5.91 8.98
C ILE A 15 -11.49 4.72 9.29
N ASP A 16 -10.93 3.62 9.80
CA ASP A 16 -11.70 2.41 10.09
C ASP A 16 -12.72 2.62 11.23
N SER A 17 -12.40 3.45 12.23
CA SER A 17 -13.25 3.73 13.41
C SER A 17 -14.23 4.89 13.21
N HIS A 18 -13.87 5.87 12.38
CA HIS A 18 -14.63 7.11 12.16
C HIS A 18 -14.98 7.31 10.69
N ARG A 19 -15.45 6.25 10.00
CA ARG A 19 -15.68 6.24 8.54
C ARG A 19 -16.52 7.42 8.02
N GLY A 20 -17.55 7.83 8.76
CA GLY A 20 -18.42 8.95 8.36
C GLY A 20 -17.74 10.32 8.46
N GLU A 21 -16.81 10.49 9.40
CA GLU A 21 -15.98 11.69 9.51
C GLU A 21 -14.88 11.67 8.45
N ALA A 22 -14.19 10.54 8.30
CA ALA A 22 -13.19 10.35 7.25
C ALA A 22 -13.76 10.59 5.85
N ALA A 23 -14.99 10.13 5.57
CA ALA A 23 -15.68 10.38 4.30
C ALA A 23 -15.96 11.86 4.07
N ARG A 24 -16.33 12.63 5.11
CA ARG A 24 -16.56 14.08 5.01
C ARG A 24 -15.26 14.84 4.72
N LEU A 25 -14.19 14.52 5.44
CA LEU A 25 -12.86 15.11 5.23
C LEU A 25 -12.36 14.84 3.80
N LEU A 26 -12.44 13.58 3.35
CA LEU A 26 -12.03 13.19 1.99
C LEU A 26 -12.95 13.76 0.91
N SER A 27 -14.23 13.98 1.20
CA SER A 27 -15.17 14.58 0.25
C SER A 27 -14.79 16.01 -0.10
N ALA A 28 -14.40 16.80 0.92
CA ALA A 28 -13.94 18.17 0.73
C ALA A 28 -12.65 18.25 -0.10
N GLU A 29 -11.73 17.30 0.07
CA GLU A 29 -10.44 17.28 -0.64
C GLU A 29 -10.54 16.72 -2.07
N LEU A 30 -11.30 15.65 -2.25
CA LEU A 30 -11.33 14.88 -3.50
C LEU A 30 -12.47 15.31 -4.45
N GLY A 31 -13.43 16.11 -3.97
CA GLY A 31 -14.62 16.49 -4.73
C GLY A 31 -15.58 15.34 -5.02
N ILE A 32 -15.45 14.22 -4.29
CA ILE A 32 -16.32 13.04 -4.40
C ILE A 32 -17.39 13.12 -3.31
N ASP A 33 -18.63 12.72 -3.60
CA ASP A 33 -19.69 12.75 -2.61
C ASP A 33 -19.40 11.86 -1.38
N ALA A 34 -19.74 12.36 -0.19
CA ALA A 34 -19.43 11.69 1.07
C ALA A 34 -20.09 10.31 1.20
N ARG A 35 -21.22 10.06 0.52
CA ARG A 35 -21.92 8.77 0.59
C ARG A 35 -21.15 7.70 -0.19
N SER A 36 -20.72 8.01 -1.41
CA SER A 36 -19.87 7.13 -2.22
C SER A 36 -18.54 6.85 -1.52
N LEU A 37 -17.93 7.88 -0.92
CA LEU A 37 -16.72 7.70 -0.12
C LEU A 37 -16.96 6.80 1.09
N SER A 38 -18.05 6.99 1.83
CA SER A 38 -18.39 6.12 2.97
C SER A 38 -18.48 4.65 2.54
N MET A 39 -19.13 4.36 1.41
CA MET A 39 -19.18 3.02 0.84
C MET A 39 -17.80 2.49 0.46
N ALA A 40 -16.95 3.30 -0.18
CA ALA A 40 -15.60 2.91 -0.56
C ALA A 40 -14.72 2.59 0.67
N LEU A 41 -14.81 3.41 1.72
CA LEU A 41 -14.11 3.22 2.99
C LEU A 41 -14.63 2.00 3.76
N ALA A 42 -15.88 1.59 3.57
CA ALA A 42 -16.40 0.38 4.19
C ALA A 42 -15.86 -0.91 3.56
N ARG A 43 -15.47 -0.88 2.27
CA ARG A 43 -15.04 -2.08 1.52
C ARG A 43 -13.61 -2.54 1.80
N ARG A 44 -12.76 -1.69 2.39
CA ARG A 44 -11.33 -1.98 2.59
C ARG A 44 -10.88 -1.68 4.02
N SER A 45 -9.87 -2.39 4.50
CA SER A 45 -9.10 -1.97 5.67
C SER A 45 -8.00 -0.99 5.25
N HIS A 46 -7.76 0.04 6.06
CA HIS A 46 -6.82 1.11 5.75
C HIS A 46 -5.49 0.99 6.49
N ARG A 47 -5.19 -0.18 7.05
CA ARG A 47 -4.00 -0.40 7.87
C ARG A 47 -2.85 -0.92 7.01
N PRO A 48 -1.72 -0.19 6.93
CA PRO A 48 -0.50 -0.72 6.33
C PRO A 48 -0.03 -1.96 7.10
N ARG A 49 0.48 -2.95 6.37
CA ARG A 49 1.07 -4.17 6.95
C ARG A 49 2.41 -4.47 6.29
N PRO A 50 3.37 -5.05 7.02
CA PRO A 50 4.59 -5.58 6.42
C PRO A 50 4.26 -6.63 5.35
N MET A 51 5.05 -6.65 4.27
CA MET A 51 4.99 -7.75 3.30
C MET A 51 5.74 -8.95 3.87
N ASP A 52 5.01 -10.00 4.23
CA ASP A 52 5.62 -11.28 4.58
C ASP A 52 5.92 -12.12 3.32
N LEU A 53 6.56 -13.28 3.51
CA LEU A 53 6.91 -14.17 2.39
C LEU A 53 5.68 -14.69 1.63
N SER A 54 4.52 -14.81 2.26
CA SER A 54 3.29 -15.24 1.58
C SER A 54 2.78 -14.15 0.64
N VAL A 55 2.79 -12.89 1.08
CA VAL A 55 2.43 -11.73 0.26
C VAL A 55 3.41 -11.56 -0.90
N ILE A 56 4.72 -11.69 -0.64
CA ILE A 56 5.75 -11.61 -1.68
C ILE A 56 5.54 -12.68 -2.75
N ARG A 57 5.26 -13.93 -2.34
CA ARG A 57 4.98 -15.02 -3.29
C ARG A 57 3.72 -14.75 -4.13
N ALA A 58 2.64 -14.34 -3.49
CA ALA A 58 1.39 -14.02 -4.20
C ALA A 58 1.60 -12.88 -5.21
N GLN A 59 2.35 -11.85 -4.83
CA GLN A 59 2.67 -10.73 -5.71
C GLN A 59 3.59 -11.14 -6.86
N GLN A 60 4.52 -12.08 -6.65
CA GLN A 60 5.31 -12.67 -7.74
C GLN A 60 4.41 -13.40 -8.75
N THR A 61 3.46 -14.20 -8.29
CA THR A 61 2.49 -14.87 -9.17
C THR A 61 1.70 -13.90 -10.04
N ILE A 62 1.30 -12.75 -9.48
CA ILE A 62 0.63 -11.69 -10.27
C ILE A 62 1.58 -11.11 -11.32
N ALA A 63 2.82 -10.78 -10.93
CA ALA A 63 3.82 -10.24 -11.84
C ALA A 63 4.11 -11.21 -13.01
N ASP A 64 4.28 -12.49 -12.71
CA ASP A 64 4.53 -13.54 -13.70
C ASP A 64 3.35 -13.66 -14.68
N ARG A 65 2.11 -13.57 -14.16
CA ARG A 65 0.91 -13.62 -15.02
C ARG A 65 0.83 -12.42 -15.95
N PHE A 66 1.14 -11.22 -15.45
CA PHE A 66 1.14 -10.01 -16.27
C PHE A 66 2.21 -10.08 -17.37
N TYR A 67 3.39 -10.64 -17.06
CA TYR A 67 4.44 -10.84 -18.04
C TYR A 67 4.06 -11.87 -19.10
N ALA A 68 3.51 -13.02 -18.68
CA ALA A 68 3.05 -14.06 -19.60
C ALA A 68 1.93 -13.61 -20.55
N LEU A 69 1.09 -12.66 -20.11
CA LEU A 69 0.05 -12.03 -20.92
C LEU A 69 0.57 -10.87 -21.78
N GLY A 70 1.84 -10.48 -21.67
CA GLY A 70 2.41 -9.33 -22.38
C GLY A 70 1.92 -7.97 -21.87
N LEU A 71 1.25 -7.91 -20.71
CA LEU A 71 0.78 -6.67 -20.09
C LEU A 71 1.92 -5.83 -19.51
N ILE A 72 3.05 -6.46 -19.20
CA ILE A 72 4.30 -5.80 -18.82
C ILE A 72 5.44 -6.32 -19.68
N ALA A 73 6.33 -5.42 -20.09
CA ALA A 73 7.39 -5.74 -21.06
C ALA A 73 8.57 -6.53 -20.46
N LYS A 74 8.76 -6.46 -19.13
CA LYS A 74 9.91 -7.07 -18.44
C LYS A 74 9.43 -7.84 -17.22
N PRO A 75 10.05 -8.98 -16.89
CA PRO A 75 9.77 -9.70 -15.65
C PRO A 75 10.17 -8.84 -14.44
N VAL A 76 9.42 -8.95 -13.35
CA VAL A 76 9.64 -8.20 -12.11
C VAL A 76 10.02 -9.16 -10.99
N PRO A 77 11.25 -9.12 -10.45
CA PRO A 77 11.63 -9.91 -9.28
C PRO A 77 11.11 -9.23 -8.01
N VAL A 78 9.91 -9.60 -7.58
CA VAL A 78 9.19 -8.94 -6.46
C VAL A 78 10.00 -8.99 -5.16
N ARG A 79 10.66 -10.12 -4.88
CA ARG A 79 11.47 -10.28 -3.66
C ARG A 79 12.62 -9.27 -3.58
N GLU A 80 13.23 -8.93 -4.71
CA GLU A 80 14.33 -7.96 -4.76
C GLU A 80 13.81 -6.52 -4.61
N ALA A 81 12.62 -6.25 -5.14
CA ALA A 81 11.93 -4.98 -5.00
C ALA A 81 11.40 -4.73 -3.57
N CYS A 82 11.08 -5.78 -2.82
CA CYS A 82 10.53 -5.68 -1.45
C CYS A 82 11.53 -5.18 -0.39
N GLY A 83 12.76 -4.81 -0.77
CA GLY A 83 13.69 -4.06 0.07
C GLY A 83 13.85 -4.62 1.48
N THR A 84 14.70 -5.62 1.66
CA THR A 84 15.34 -5.77 2.97
C THR A 84 16.09 -4.47 3.24
N ALA A 85 15.96 -3.87 4.44
CA ALA A 85 16.89 -2.84 4.89
C ALA A 85 18.31 -3.37 4.64
N ASN A 86 18.96 -2.90 3.57
CA ASN A 86 20.23 -3.43 3.11
C ASN A 86 21.32 -2.63 3.81
N PRO A 87 22.04 -3.18 4.80
CA PRO A 87 23.12 -2.46 5.48
C PRO A 87 24.29 -2.11 4.53
N ARG A 88 24.33 -2.64 3.30
CA ARG A 88 25.38 -2.36 2.31
C ARG A 88 25.11 -1.16 1.39
N ARG A 89 24.04 -0.39 1.61
CA ARG A 89 23.75 0.83 0.82
C ARG A 89 24.11 2.14 1.51
N THR A 90 24.60 2.12 2.76
CA THR A 90 24.96 3.34 3.52
C THR A 90 26.46 3.60 3.65
N SER A 91 27.33 2.86 2.96
CA SER A 91 28.76 3.15 2.93
C SER A 91 29.29 3.04 1.51
N SER A 92 29.34 4.19 0.84
CA SER A 92 30.24 4.57 -0.25
C SER A 92 29.48 5.41 -1.28
N ASN A 93 29.30 6.68 -0.96
CA ASN A 93 29.79 7.67 -1.90
C ASN A 93 30.58 8.70 -1.11
N ARG A 94 31.73 9.02 -1.68
CA ARG A 94 32.83 9.79 -1.13
C ARG A 94 32.44 11.24 -0.85
#